data_AF-A0A0F9GXA8-F1
#
_entry.id   AF-A0A0F9GXA8-F1
#
_cell.length_a   1.000
_cell.length_b   1.000
_cell.length_c   1.000
_cell.angle_alpha   90.00
_cell.angle_beta   90.00
_cell.angle_gamma   90.00
#
_symmetry.space_group_name_H-M   'P 1'
#
loop_
_entity.id
_entity.type
_entity.pdbx_description
1 polymer ?
#
loop_
_entity_poly.entity_id
_entity_poly.type
_entity_poly.pdbx_seq_one_letter_code
_entity_poly.pdbx_strand_id
1 'polypeptide(L)'
;MNTQLLCTFCTEDTLEETIERIIRCYEVAFNSVYVLENADEEGALCCTYNIIATAEIREPTPPSTISLHRKKQTNTLYTINALNKLVAEQNDGVVDKTFQVDWNELRNMILVTQYGHLKKINTKILEIRKLDEEN
;
A
#
# COMPACT_ATOMS: atom_id res chain seq x y z
N MET A 1 -7.91 -6.54 -17.34
CA MET A 1 -8.52 -6.56 -16.00
C MET A 1 -8.24 -5.22 -15.35
N ASN A 2 -9.26 -4.46 -14.95
CA ASN A 2 -9.07 -3.16 -14.29
C ASN A 2 -8.88 -3.39 -12.80
N THR A 3 -7.67 -3.18 -12.28
CA THR A 3 -7.34 -3.46 -10.88
C THR A 3 -6.93 -2.20 -10.13
N GLN A 4 -7.30 -2.11 -8.87
CA GLN A 4 -6.85 -1.06 -7.95
C GLN A 4 -5.98 -1.67 -6.85
N LEU A 5 -4.83 -1.07 -6.58
CA LEU A 5 -3.94 -1.49 -5.51
C LEU A 5 -4.35 -0.80 -4.21
N LEU A 6 -4.68 -1.60 -3.20
CA LEU A 6 -5.01 -1.14 -1.86
C LEU A 6 -3.97 -1.59 -0.84
N CYS A 7 -3.94 -0.90 0.28
CA CYS A 7 -3.15 -1.23 1.45
C CYS A 7 -3.98 -1.03 2.70
N THR A 8 -4.05 -2.04 3.56
CA THR A 8 -4.68 -1.97 4.88
C THR A 8 -3.60 -2.08 5.95
N PHE A 9 -3.50 -1.09 6.83
CA PHE A 9 -2.55 -1.10 7.95
C PHE A 9 -3.13 -1.89 9.12
N CYS A 10 -2.31 -2.75 9.71
CA CYS A 10 -2.68 -3.62 10.83
C CYS A 10 -1.45 -3.87 11.72
N THR A 11 -1.63 -4.67 12.76
CA THR A 11 -0.56 -5.19 13.61
C THR A 11 -0.46 -6.69 13.45
N GLU A 12 0.64 -7.29 13.92
CA GLU A 12 0.79 -8.75 13.98
C GLU A 12 -0.42 -9.43 14.65
N ASP A 13 -0.89 -8.89 15.79
CA ASP A 13 -2.05 -9.42 16.52
C ASP A 13 -3.38 -9.38 15.73
N THR A 14 -3.51 -8.45 14.78
CA THR A 14 -4.75 -8.21 14.01
C THR A 14 -4.65 -8.66 12.56
N LEU A 15 -3.56 -9.34 12.19
CA LEU A 15 -3.25 -9.71 10.82
C LEU A 15 -4.33 -10.61 10.20
N GLU A 16 -4.67 -11.72 10.86
CA GLU A 16 -5.64 -12.68 10.32
C GLU A 16 -7.04 -12.06 10.20
N GLU A 17 -7.51 -11.32 11.20
CA GLU A 17 -8.78 -10.58 11.13
C GLU A 17 -8.77 -9.59 9.95
N THR A 18 -7.65 -8.89 9.75
CA THR A 18 -7.50 -7.93 8.65
C THR A 18 -7.61 -8.64 7.30
N ILE A 19 -6.95 -9.79 7.12
CA ILE A 19 -7.00 -10.57 5.89
C ILE A 19 -8.42 -11.10 5.64
N GLU A 20 -9.09 -11.66 6.64
CA GLU A 20 -10.47 -12.14 6.52
C GLU A 20 -11.41 -11.00 6.08
N ARG A 21 -11.27 -9.82 6.67
CA ARG A 21 -12.08 -8.64 6.30
C ARG A 21 -11.79 -8.18 4.87
N ILE A 22 -10.53 -8.22 4.42
CA ILE A 22 -10.17 -7.90 3.04
C ILE A 22 -10.89 -8.83 2.06
N ILE A 23 -10.86 -10.15 2.33
CA ILE A 23 -11.45 -11.18 1.46
C ILE A 23 -12.98 -11.05 1.42
N ARG A 24 -13.60 -10.77 2.57
CA ARG A 24 -15.06 -10.57 2.64
C ARG A 24 -15.51 -9.30 1.92
N CYS A 25 -14.74 -8.22 2.06
CA CYS A 25 -15.08 -6.91 1.50
C CYS A 25 -14.87 -6.84 -0.01
N TYR A 26 -13.77 -7.41 -0.53
CA TYR A 26 -13.31 -7.19 -1.90
C TYR A 26 -13.16 -8.47 -2.70
N GLU A 27 -13.36 -8.37 -4.02
CA GLU A 27 -12.84 -9.37 -4.96
C GLU A 27 -11.35 -9.11 -5.20
N VAL A 28 -10.50 -9.89 -4.52
CA VAL A 28 -9.04 -9.76 -4.60
C VAL A 28 -8.53 -10.36 -5.91
N ALA A 29 -7.90 -9.52 -6.72
CA ALA A 29 -7.25 -9.94 -7.94
C ALA A 29 -5.98 -10.75 -7.65
N PHE A 30 -5.68 -11.72 -8.52
CA PHE A 30 -4.48 -12.57 -8.45
C PHE A 30 -4.38 -13.45 -7.20
N ASN A 31 -5.46 -13.56 -6.40
CA ASN A 31 -5.59 -14.45 -5.25
C ASN A 31 -4.38 -14.34 -4.29
N SER A 32 -3.92 -13.12 -4.03
CA SER A 32 -2.75 -12.90 -3.17
C SER A 32 -2.82 -11.59 -2.40
N VAL A 33 -2.48 -11.66 -1.11
CA VAL A 33 -2.21 -10.52 -0.24
C VAL A 33 -0.74 -10.55 0.15
N TYR A 34 -0.04 -9.43 -0.02
CA TYR A 34 1.35 -9.27 0.38
C TYR A 34 1.40 -8.59 1.74
N VAL A 35 1.95 -9.28 2.74
CA VAL A 35 2.13 -8.75 4.08
C VAL A 35 3.53 -8.15 4.17
N LEU A 36 3.57 -6.84 4.38
CA LEU A 36 4.81 -6.09 4.53
C LEU A 36 4.98 -5.69 5.99
N GLU A 37 6.16 -5.93 6.54
CA GLU A 37 6.57 -5.45 7.86
C GLU A 37 7.12 -4.02 7.74
N ASN A 38 6.76 -3.15 8.67
CA ASN A 38 7.42 -1.86 8.85
C ASN A 38 8.77 -2.08 9.55
N ALA A 39 9.87 -1.86 8.82
CA ALA A 39 11.21 -2.05 9.36
C ALA A 39 11.58 -1.05 10.47
N ASP A 40 10.83 0.04 10.60
CA ASP A 40 11.06 1.09 11.60
C ASP A 40 10.17 0.95 12.85
N GLU A 41 9.17 0.05 12.84
CA GLU A 41 8.19 -0.10 13.93
C GLU A 41 7.79 -1.57 14.09
N GLU A 42 8.27 -2.20 15.16
CA GLU A 42 8.03 -3.61 15.47
C GLU A 42 6.52 -3.91 15.60
N GLY A 43 6.08 -5.02 15.01
CA GLY A 43 4.69 -5.44 15.02
C GLY A 43 3.75 -4.66 14.09
N ALA A 44 4.21 -3.59 13.43
CA ALA A 44 3.39 -2.82 12.49
C ALA A 44 3.45 -3.43 11.07
N LEU A 45 2.29 -3.77 10.52
CA LEU A 45 2.16 -4.48 9.24
C LEU A 45 1.31 -3.70 8.23
N CYS A 46 1.59 -3.94 6.95
CA CYS A 46 0.87 -3.38 5.81
C CYS A 46 0.45 -4.52 4.87
N CYS A 47 -0.85 -4.82 4.81
CA CYS A 47 -1.41 -5.79 3.88
C CYS A 47 -1.71 -5.10 2.54
N THR A 48 -0.98 -5.46 1.48
CA THR A 48 -1.18 -4.89 0.14
C THR A 48 -1.77 -5.91 -0.81
N TYR A 49 -2.80 -5.51 -1.56
CA TYR A 49 -3.59 -6.40 -2.39
C TYR A 49 -4.22 -5.64 -3.56
N ASN A 50 -4.40 -6.32 -4.68
CA ASN A 50 -5.12 -5.74 -5.82
C ASN A 50 -6.58 -6.18 -5.75
N ILE A 51 -7.51 -5.28 -6.04
CA ILE A 51 -8.93 -5.60 -6.15
C ILE A 51 -9.41 -5.40 -7.58
N ILE A 52 -10.49 -6.09 -7.97
CA ILE A 52 -11.19 -5.80 -9.22
C ILE A 52 -11.98 -4.48 -9.05
N ALA A 53 -11.52 -3.41 -9.68
CA ALA A 53 -12.02 -2.06 -9.45
C ALA A 53 -13.50 -1.87 -9.85
N THR A 54 -14.04 -2.78 -10.67
CA THR A 54 -15.44 -2.78 -11.12
C THR A 54 -16.33 -3.74 -10.33
N ALA A 55 -15.76 -4.55 -9.43
CA ALA A 55 -16.54 -5.46 -8.61
C ALA A 55 -17.24 -4.71 -7.47
N GLU A 56 -18.33 -5.28 -6.99
CA GLU A 56 -19.09 -4.74 -5.86
C GLU A 56 -18.28 -4.86 -4.56
N ILE A 57 -18.32 -3.80 -3.75
CA ILE A 57 -17.79 -3.81 -2.38
C ILE A 57 -18.87 -4.40 -1.48
N ARG A 58 -18.62 -5.60 -0.93
CA ARG A 58 -19.65 -6.41 -0.26
C ARG A 58 -19.88 -6.02 1.21
N GLU A 59 -18.84 -5.49 1.86
CA GLU A 59 -18.85 -5.08 3.27
C GLU A 59 -18.19 -3.70 3.41
N PRO A 60 -18.36 -2.97 4.54
CA PRO A 60 -17.63 -1.73 4.77
C PRO A 60 -16.12 -1.92 4.64
N THR A 61 -15.47 -1.00 3.91
CA THR A 61 -14.01 -0.95 3.74
C THR A 61 -13.30 -1.14 5.09
N PRO A 62 -12.29 -2.04 5.18
CA PRO A 62 -11.53 -2.21 6.40
C PRO A 62 -10.94 -0.87 6.86
N PRO A 63 -10.91 -0.58 8.17
CA PRO A 63 -10.33 0.65 8.69
C PRO A 63 -8.86 0.75 8.26
N SER A 64 -8.34 1.97 8.20
CA SER A 64 -6.95 2.20 7.81
C SER A 64 -6.59 1.62 6.43
N THR A 65 -7.55 1.58 5.51
CA THR A 65 -7.32 1.20 4.11
C THR A 65 -7.10 2.44 3.25
N ILE A 66 -6.05 2.41 2.42
CA ILE A 66 -5.72 3.45 1.45
C ILE A 66 -5.47 2.87 0.06
N SER A 67 -5.71 3.68 -0.96
CA SER A 67 -5.32 3.37 -2.33
C SER A 67 -3.88 3.78 -2.59
N LEU A 68 -3.11 2.88 -3.20
CA LEU A 68 -1.69 3.10 -3.52
C LEU A 68 -1.43 2.96 -5.02
N HIS A 69 -0.35 3.60 -5.46
CA HIS A 69 0.31 3.35 -6.72
C HIS A 69 1.64 2.64 -6.47
N ARG A 70 2.22 2.04 -7.52
CA ARG A 70 3.47 1.27 -7.40
C ARG A 70 4.47 1.62 -8.48
N LYS A 71 5.69 1.96 -8.05
CA LYS A 71 6.87 1.93 -8.89
C LYS A 71 7.48 0.53 -8.82
N LYS A 72 7.17 -0.30 -9.81
CA LYS A 72 7.55 -1.73 -9.82
C LYS A 72 9.07 -1.95 -9.70
N GLN A 73 9.87 -1.12 -10.37
CA GLN A 73 11.33 -1.26 -10.46
C GLN A 73 12.04 -1.19 -9.10
N THR A 74 11.51 -0.41 -8.17
CA THR A 74 12.11 -0.15 -6.85
C THR A 74 11.25 -0.72 -5.72
N ASN A 75 10.14 -1.38 -6.06
CA ASN A 75 9.15 -1.85 -5.11
C ASN A 75 8.67 -0.72 -4.17
N THR A 76 8.57 0.51 -4.68
CA THR A 76 8.07 1.66 -3.93
C THR A 76 6.57 1.75 -4.11
N LEU A 77 5.84 1.87 -3.01
CA LEU A 77 4.40 2.14 -3.00
C LEU A 77 4.16 3.57 -2.56
N TYR A 78 3.16 4.24 -3.12
CA TYR A 78 2.93 5.65 -2.81
C TYR A 78 1.50 6.10 -3.06
N THR A 79 1.03 7.08 -2.29
CA THR A 79 -0.15 7.86 -2.67
C THR A 79 0.26 9.02 -3.59
N ILE A 80 -0.66 9.52 -4.41
CA ILE A 80 -0.38 10.71 -5.26
C ILE A 80 -0.04 11.92 -4.40
N ASN A 81 -0.70 12.08 -3.25
CA ASN A 81 -0.41 13.17 -2.32
C ASN A 81 1.01 13.09 -1.76
N ALA A 82 1.49 11.88 -1.43
CA ALA A 82 2.85 11.68 -0.95
C ALA A 82 3.88 11.97 -2.05
N LEU A 83 3.61 11.55 -3.29
CA LEU A 83 4.48 11.86 -4.42
C LEU A 83 4.58 13.37 -4.66
N ASN A 84 3.45 14.09 -4.66
CA ASN A 84 3.45 15.55 -4.82
C ASN A 84 4.22 16.25 -3.70
N LYS A 85 4.10 15.76 -2.45
CA LYS A 85 4.86 16.28 -1.32
C LYS A 85 6.36 16.01 -1.45
N LEU A 86 6.75 14.80 -1.83
CA LEU A 86 8.15 14.47 -2.11
C LEU A 86 8.74 15.37 -3.20
N VAL A 87 8.01 15.57 -4.31
CA VAL A 87 8.44 16.46 -5.40
C VAL A 87 8.61 17.89 -4.88
N ALA A 88 7.65 18.41 -4.12
CA ALA A 88 7.78 19.74 -3.53
C ALA A 88 9.00 19.83 -2.59
N GLU A 89 9.25 18.83 -1.74
CA GLU A 89 10.42 18.81 -0.85
C GLU A 89 11.75 18.77 -1.61
N GLN A 90 11.80 18.07 -2.75
CA GLN A 90 13.01 17.95 -3.58
C GLN A 90 13.18 19.11 -4.59
N ASN A 91 12.16 19.95 -4.77
CA ASN A 91 12.09 21.00 -5.78
C ASN A 91 11.71 22.36 -5.17
N ASP A 92 12.33 22.70 -4.04
CA ASP A 92 12.20 24.01 -3.36
C ASP A 92 10.75 24.48 -3.11
N GLY A 93 9.87 23.52 -2.80
CA GLY A 93 8.44 23.76 -2.51
C GLY A 93 7.53 23.75 -3.74
N VAL A 94 8.05 23.54 -4.95
CA VAL A 94 7.27 23.59 -6.20
C VAL A 94 6.83 22.20 -6.64
N VAL A 95 5.51 22.00 -6.76
CA VAL A 95 4.96 20.77 -7.34
C VAL A 95 5.07 20.83 -8.87
N ASP A 96 6.13 20.25 -9.40
CA ASP A 96 6.40 20.16 -10.83
C ASP A 96 6.16 18.74 -11.36
N LYS A 97 5.25 18.59 -12.31
CA LYS A 97 4.92 17.29 -12.93
C LYS A 97 6.04 16.73 -13.81
N THR A 98 7.01 17.56 -14.21
CA THR A 98 8.16 17.16 -15.02
C THR A 98 9.35 16.73 -14.16
N PHE A 99 9.28 16.94 -12.84
CA PHE A 99 10.33 16.57 -11.91
C PHE A 99 10.57 15.07 -11.91
N GLN A 100 11.82 14.67 -12.10
CA GLN A 100 12.22 13.27 -12.10
C GLN A 100 12.68 12.87 -10.70
N VAL A 101 11.81 12.18 -9.96
CA VAL A 101 12.15 11.57 -8.68
C VAL A 101 13.17 10.45 -8.89
N ASP A 102 14.26 10.45 -8.11
CA ASP A 102 15.14 9.29 -8.00
C ASP A 102 14.49 8.21 -7.14
N TRP A 103 13.88 7.23 -7.81
CA TRP A 103 13.19 6.13 -7.15
C TRP A 103 14.13 5.17 -6.43
N ASN A 104 15.43 5.15 -6.75
CA ASN A 104 16.38 4.24 -6.12
C ASN A 104 16.55 4.52 -4.63
N GLU A 105 16.45 5.80 -4.23
CA GLU A 105 16.48 6.23 -2.84
C GLU A 105 15.23 5.80 -2.04
N LEU A 106 14.16 5.41 -2.74
CA LEU A 106 12.85 5.07 -2.16
C LEU A 106 12.55 3.57 -2.24
N ARG A 107 13.59 2.76 -2.45
CA ARG A 107 13.46 1.32 -2.65
C ARG A 107 12.83 0.66 -1.43
N ASN A 108 11.86 -0.23 -1.66
CA ASN A 108 11.13 -0.95 -0.61
C ASN A 108 10.52 0.00 0.45
N MET A 109 9.94 1.12 0.02
CA MET A 109 9.24 2.03 0.92
C MET A 109 7.77 2.20 0.54
N ILE A 110 6.94 2.49 1.55
CA ILE A 110 5.61 3.06 1.37
C ILE A 110 5.67 4.56 1.67
N LEU A 111 5.22 5.38 0.73
CA LEU A 111 5.15 6.83 0.86
C LEU A 111 3.69 7.26 1.06
N VAL A 112 3.40 7.84 2.22
CA VAL A 112 2.08 8.36 2.57
C VAL A 112 2.19 9.78 3.11
N THR A 113 1.05 10.47 3.22
CA THR A 113 0.98 11.76 3.90
C THR A 113 0.24 11.59 5.22
N GLN A 114 0.87 11.98 6.32
CA GLN A 114 0.26 11.96 7.65
C GLN A 114 0.33 13.38 8.23
N TYR A 115 -0.82 13.93 8.62
CA TYR A 115 -0.95 15.31 9.14
C TYR A 115 -0.30 16.39 8.24
N GLY A 116 -0.33 16.20 6.91
CA GLY A 116 0.25 17.15 5.95
C GLY A 116 1.75 16.98 5.68
N HIS A 117 2.41 16.08 6.39
CA HIS A 117 3.84 15.75 6.22
C HIS A 117 4.02 14.46 5.42
N LEU A 118 5.12 14.38 4.67
CA LEU A 118 5.53 13.14 4.02
C LEU A 118 6.01 12.15 5.09
N LYS A 119 5.41 10.96 5.12
CA LYS A 119 5.88 9.83 5.91
C LYS A 119 6.41 8.76 4.96
N LYS A 120 7.66 8.36 5.20
CA LYS A 120 8.34 7.26 4.51
C LYS A 120 8.37 6.09 5.47
N ILE A 121 7.88 4.93 5.04
CA ILE A 121 7.84 3.70 5.84
C ILE A 121 8.76 2.71 5.14
N ASN A 122 9.86 2.33 5.78
CA ASN A 122 10.71 1.25 5.26
C ASN A 122 9.96 -0.06 5.38
N THR A 123 9.96 -0.86 4.32
CA THR A 123 9.21 -2.12 4.31
C THR A 123 10.06 -3.31 3.93
N LYS A 124 9.72 -4.45 4.52
CA LYS A 124 10.25 -5.76 4.15
C LYS A 124 9.08 -6.69 3.90
N ILE A 125 9.21 -7.57 2.91
CA ILE A 125 8.19 -8.62 2.72
C ILE A 125 8.33 -9.59 3.90
N LEU A 126 7.26 -9.71 4.67
CA LEU A 126 7.12 -10.71 5.73
C LEU A 126 6.58 -12.02 5.13
N GLU A 127 5.45 -11.91 4.41
CA GLU A 127 4.75 -13.05 3.84
C GLU A 127 4.02 -12.68 2.55
N ILE A 128 3.83 -13.67 1.66
CA ILE A 128 2.86 -13.59 0.57
C ILE A 128 1.76 -14.61 0.86
N ARG A 129 0.62 -14.15 1.35
CA ARG A 129 -0.54 -14.98 1.65
C ARG A 129 -1.28 -15.30 0.35
N LYS A 130 -1.33 -16.57 -0.03
CA LYS A 130 -2.18 -17.04 -1.13
C LYS A 130 -3.60 -17.24 -0.62
N LEU A 131 -4.55 -16.70 -1.39
CA LEU A 131 -5.97 -16.90 -1.15
C LEU A 131 -6.35 -18.11 -1.99
N ASP A 132 -6.18 -19.31 -1.45
CA ASP A 132 -6.63 -20.49 -2.16
C ASP A 132 -8.14 -20.42 -2.32
N GLU A 133 -8.63 -20.75 -3.53
CA GLU A 133 -10.03 -21.08 -3.72
C GLU A 133 -10.24 -22.41 -2.98
N GLU A 134 -10.75 -22.36 -1.74
CA GLU A 134 -11.36 -23.57 -1.18
C GLU A 134 -12.45 -24.02 -2.15
N ASN A 135 -12.29 -25.26 -2.63
CA ASN A 135 -13.17 -25.96 -3.58
C ASN A 135 -14.66 -25.84 -3.25
#